data_AF-A0A940K2H0-F1
#
_entry.id   AF-A0A940K2H0-F1
#
_cell.length_a   1.000
_cell.length_b   1.000
_cell.length_c   1.000
_cell.angle_alpha   90.00
_cell.angle_beta   90.00
_cell.angle_gamma   90.00
#
_symmetry.space_group_name_H-M   'P 1'
#
loop_
_entity.id
_entity.type
_entity.pdbx_description
1 polymer ?
#
loop_
_entity_poly.entity_id
_entity_poly.type
_entity_poly.pdbx_seq_one_letter_code
_entity_poly.pdbx_strand_id
1 'polypeptide(L)'
;MPASALDLPFGAGASASGLKWAALQEAAAVVAALAGLEPERPSPEIRNFPAAIRAAAEWRREMAEKGIEDLAAIMEPGIAALLAVNARGADTGAPALALWREFHAARAALLALAPSRET
;
A
#
# COMPACT_ATOMS: atom_id res chain seq x y z
N MET A 1 37.28 -4.35 -32.28
CA MET A 1 36.29 -4.66 -31.24
C MET A 1 36.80 -4.14 -29.90
N PRO A 2 36.24 -3.06 -29.33
CA PRO A 2 36.33 -2.86 -27.89
C PRO A 2 34.95 -2.81 -27.22
N ALA A 3 34.89 -3.58 -26.12
CA ALA A 3 34.09 -3.43 -24.91
C ALA A 3 32.68 -2.81 -25.00
N SER A 4 31.67 -3.70 -24.99
CA SER A 4 30.32 -3.38 -24.51
C SER A 4 30.40 -2.98 -23.04
N ALA A 5 30.08 -1.72 -22.76
CA ALA A 5 29.81 -1.25 -21.41
C ALA A 5 28.61 -2.02 -20.86
N LEU A 6 28.84 -2.71 -19.75
CA LEU A 6 27.81 -3.24 -18.88
C LEU A 6 26.92 -2.07 -18.42
N ASP A 7 25.76 -1.96 -19.03
CA ASP A 7 24.63 -1.21 -18.51
C ASP A 7 24.11 -1.96 -17.28
N LEU A 8 24.73 -1.71 -16.13
CA LEU A 8 24.21 -2.16 -14.85
C LEU A 8 23.03 -1.23 -14.50
N PRO A 9 21.79 -1.75 -14.35
CA PRO A 9 20.66 -0.90 -13.99
C PRO A 9 20.79 -0.51 -12.51
N PHE A 10 21.56 0.54 -12.23
CA PHE A 10 21.50 1.24 -10.97
C PHE A 10 20.24 2.09 -10.94
N GLY A 11 19.28 1.66 -10.13
CA GLY A 11 18.18 2.47 -9.63
C GLY A 11 16.96 2.48 -10.54
N ALA A 12 16.15 1.41 -10.46
CA ALA A 12 14.73 1.54 -10.73
C ALA A 12 14.18 2.60 -9.74
N GLY A 13 14.05 3.85 -10.20
CA GLY A 13 13.37 4.90 -9.45
C GLY A 13 12.01 4.37 -8.98
N ALA A 14 11.63 4.75 -7.76
CA ALA A 14 10.32 4.35 -7.24
C ALA A 14 9.23 4.84 -8.21
N SER A 15 8.51 3.91 -8.82
CA SER A 15 7.32 4.22 -9.62
C SER A 15 6.32 5.00 -8.76
N ALA A 16 5.55 5.91 -9.35
CA ALA A 16 4.52 6.67 -8.62
C ALA A 16 3.60 5.77 -7.78
N SER A 17 3.18 4.63 -8.34
CA SER A 17 2.39 3.59 -7.66
C SER A 17 3.12 2.94 -6.48
N GLY A 18 4.45 2.83 -6.55
CA GLY A 18 5.28 2.30 -5.46
C GLY A 18 5.41 3.28 -4.29
N LEU A 19 5.50 4.58 -4.59
CA LEU A 19 5.46 5.62 -3.56
C LEU A 19 4.08 5.69 -2.90
N LYS A 20 2.99 5.65 -3.69
CA LYS A 20 1.61 5.58 -3.16
C LYS A 20 1.41 4.35 -2.28
N TRP A 21 1.90 3.18 -2.71
CA TRP A 21 1.86 1.96 -1.91
C TRP A 21 2.56 2.11 -0.56
N ALA A 22 3.79 2.65 -0.53
CA ALA A 22 4.49 2.88 0.73
C ALA A 22 3.72 3.86 1.64
N ALA A 23 3.21 4.96 1.07
CA ALA A 23 2.42 5.94 1.82
C ALA A 23 1.13 5.33 2.41
N LEU A 24 0.47 4.43 1.68
CA LEU A 24 -0.71 3.70 2.15
C LEU A 24 -0.41 2.83 3.38
N GLN A 25 0.78 2.22 3.45
CA GLN A 25 1.19 1.44 4.63
C GLN A 25 1.41 2.32 5.86
N GLU A 26 2.04 3.48 5.69
CA GLU A 26 2.22 4.46 6.77
C GLU A 26 0.87 5.03 7.22
N ALA A 27 -0.01 5.35 6.28
CA ALA A 27 -1.37 5.81 6.54
C ALA A 27 -2.17 4.78 7.36
N ALA A 28 -2.06 3.50 7.01
CA ALA A 28 -2.71 2.43 7.77
C ALA A 28 -2.15 2.25 9.18
N ALA A 29 -0.86 2.51 9.41
CA ALA A 29 -0.29 2.51 10.77
C ALA A 29 -0.90 3.62 11.63
N VAL A 30 -1.16 4.81 11.06
CA VAL A 30 -1.89 5.89 11.74
C VAL A 30 -3.31 5.47 12.09
N VAL A 31 -4.03 4.86 11.15
CA VAL A 31 -5.41 4.37 11.41
C VAL A 31 -5.42 3.29 12.48
N ALA A 32 -4.45 2.37 12.49
CA ALA A 32 -4.31 1.36 13.55
C ALA A 32 -4.11 2.01 14.92
N ALA A 33 -3.25 3.02 15.03
CA ALA A 33 -3.03 3.74 16.28
C ALA A 33 -4.31 4.45 16.76
N LEU A 34 -5.07 5.09 15.87
CA LEU A 34 -6.38 5.71 16.19
C LEU A 34 -7.43 4.67 16.61
N ALA A 35 -7.32 3.43 16.12
CA ALA A 35 -8.15 2.31 16.53
C ALA A 35 -7.71 1.66 17.85
N GLY A 36 -6.63 2.13 18.49
CA GLY A 36 -6.05 1.52 19.70
C GLY A 36 -5.37 0.18 19.43
N LEU A 37 -4.97 -0.08 18.20
CA LEU A 37 -4.24 -1.28 17.80
C LEU A 37 -2.73 -1.00 17.75
N GLU A 38 -1.94 -2.03 18.02
CA GLU A 38 -0.51 -1.98 17.75
C GLU A 38 -0.29 -1.97 16.22
N PRO A 39 0.53 -1.04 15.67
CA PRO A 39 0.81 -1.02 14.24
C PRO A 39 1.37 -2.35 13.72
N GLU A 40 0.82 -2.82 12.61
CA GLU A 40 1.30 -4.04 11.96
C GLU A 40 2.71 -3.83 11.42
N ARG A 41 3.60 -4.81 11.65
CA ARG A 41 4.93 -4.82 11.03
C ARG A 41 4.82 -5.36 9.61
N PRO A 42 5.11 -4.57 8.55
CA PRO A 42 4.88 -5.01 7.17
C PRO A 42 5.68 -6.26 6.80
N SER A 43 5.00 -7.28 6.28
CA SER A 43 5.63 -8.52 5.81
C SER A 43 6.54 -8.25 4.60
N PRO A 44 7.49 -9.16 4.26
CA PRO A 44 8.25 -9.07 3.01
C PRO A 44 7.36 -9.01 1.77
N GLU A 45 6.22 -9.70 1.76
CA GLU A 45 5.26 -9.69 0.66
C GLU A 45 4.68 -8.29 0.44
N ILE A 46 4.22 -7.63 1.51
CA ILE A 46 3.74 -6.25 1.47
C ILE A 46 4.83 -5.31 0.95
N ARG A 47 6.04 -5.40 1.48
CA ARG A 47 7.15 -4.50 1.10
C ARG A 47 7.57 -4.68 -0.35
N ASN A 48 7.56 -5.92 -0.85
CA ASN A 48 8.04 -6.27 -2.18
C ASN A 48 6.96 -6.20 -3.26
N PHE A 49 5.70 -5.98 -2.89
CA PHE A 49 4.56 -5.95 -3.83
C PHE A 49 4.79 -5.06 -5.06
N PRO A 50 5.28 -3.80 -4.95
CA PRO A 50 5.53 -2.97 -6.14
C PRO A 50 6.56 -3.56 -7.10
N ALA A 51 7.57 -4.27 -6.58
CA ALA A 51 8.54 -4.95 -7.43
C ALA A 51 7.95 -6.20 -8.08
N ALA A 52 7.19 -6.99 -7.32
CA ALA A 52 6.54 -8.20 -7.80
C ALA A 52 5.52 -7.91 -8.91
N ILE A 53 4.71 -6.86 -8.75
CA ILE A 53 3.67 -6.54 -9.74
C ILE A 53 4.26 -5.97 -11.03
N ARG A 54 5.37 -5.22 -10.98
CA ARG A 54 6.06 -4.73 -12.18
C ARG A 54 6.48 -5.87 -13.12
N ALA A 55 6.84 -7.03 -12.55
CA ALA A 55 7.20 -8.22 -13.30
C ALA A 55 6.00 -9.05 -13.79
N ALA A 56 4.75 -8.69 -13.44
CA ALA A 56 3.55 -9.43 -13.81
C ALA A 56 3.08 -9.14 -15.26
N ALA A 57 2.01 -9.81 -15.68
CA ALA A 57 1.32 -9.48 -16.94
C ALA A 57 0.70 -8.07 -16.88
N GLU A 58 0.58 -7.39 -18.02
CA GLU A 58 0.10 -6.00 -18.10
C GLU A 58 -1.24 -5.78 -17.39
N TRP A 59 -2.23 -6.64 -17.64
CA TRP A 59 -3.55 -6.51 -17.02
C TRP A 59 -3.50 -6.56 -15.48
N ARG A 60 -2.55 -7.29 -14.88
CA ARG A 60 -2.35 -7.34 -13.42
C ARG A 60 -1.72 -6.06 -12.90
N ARG A 61 -0.78 -5.48 -13.66
CA ARG A 61 -0.19 -4.17 -13.34
C ARG A 61 -1.25 -3.10 -13.35
N GLU A 62 -2.00 -2.97 -14.44
CA GLU A 62 -3.06 -1.96 -14.58
C GLU A 62 -4.11 -2.10 -13.47
N MET A 63 -4.51 -3.32 -13.14
CA MET A 63 -5.46 -3.59 -12.06
C MET A 63 -4.91 -3.22 -10.68
N ALA A 64 -3.63 -3.51 -10.42
CA ALA A 64 -2.99 -3.14 -9.17
C ALA A 64 -2.81 -1.62 -9.05
N GLU A 65 -2.43 -0.95 -10.13
CA GLU A 65 -2.29 0.51 -10.16
C GLU A 65 -3.63 1.19 -9.84
N LYS A 66 -4.71 0.79 -10.53
CA LYS A 66 -6.06 1.30 -10.23
C LYS A 66 -6.48 1.00 -8.80
N GLY A 67 -6.28 -0.23 -8.31
CA GLY A 67 -6.65 -0.57 -6.94
C GLY A 67 -5.84 0.18 -5.88
N ILE A 68 -4.58 0.54 -6.14
CA ILE A 68 -3.80 1.45 -5.29
C ILE A 68 -4.42 2.85 -5.26
N GLU A 69 -4.89 3.34 -6.42
CA GLU A 69 -5.56 4.64 -6.50
C GLU A 69 -6.91 4.65 -5.78
N ASP A 70 -7.71 3.61 -5.97
CA ASP A 70 -8.99 3.43 -5.27
C ASP A 70 -8.78 3.37 -3.75
N LEU A 71 -7.75 2.64 -3.30
CA LEU A 71 -7.44 2.54 -1.89
C LEU A 71 -6.98 3.89 -1.30
N ALA A 72 -6.19 4.67 -2.04
CA ALA A 72 -5.83 6.04 -1.63
C ALA A 72 -7.06 6.95 -1.54
N ALA A 73 -7.97 6.87 -2.52
CA ALA A 73 -9.20 7.66 -2.55
C ALA A 73 -10.15 7.37 -1.37
N ILE A 74 -10.07 6.18 -0.76
CA ILE A 74 -10.80 5.84 0.47
C ILE A 74 -10.04 6.30 1.72
N MET A 75 -8.74 6.04 1.76
CA MET A 75 -7.90 6.29 2.95
C MET A 75 -7.74 7.77 3.27
N GLU A 76 -7.51 8.61 2.26
CA GLU A 76 -7.28 10.05 2.45
C GLU A 76 -8.45 10.76 3.17
N PRO A 77 -9.69 10.71 2.66
CA PRO A 77 -10.82 11.33 3.34
C PRO A 77 -11.16 10.65 4.67
N GLY A 78 -11.01 9.32 4.76
CA GLY A 78 -11.24 8.57 5.99
C GLY A 78 -10.33 9.03 7.14
N ILE A 79 -9.03 9.16 6.87
CA ILE A 79 -8.05 9.67 7.83
C ILE A 79 -8.34 11.13 8.18
N ALA A 80 -8.62 11.98 7.20
CA ALA A 80 -8.94 13.38 7.44
C ALA A 80 -10.14 13.53 8.39
N ALA A 81 -11.19 12.70 8.20
CA ALA A 81 -12.35 12.68 9.07
C ALA A 81 -11.99 12.21 10.50
N LEU A 82 -11.21 11.13 10.65
CA LEU A 82 -10.77 10.64 11.95
C LEU A 82 -9.93 11.68 12.70
N LEU A 83 -8.99 12.33 12.02
CA LEU A 83 -8.18 13.40 12.62
C LEU A 83 -9.05 14.59 13.05
N ALA A 84 -10.06 14.96 12.28
CA ALA A 84 -10.98 16.04 12.64
C ALA A 84 -11.85 15.69 13.87
N VAL A 85 -12.27 14.44 14.01
CA VAL A 85 -12.99 13.94 15.19
C VAL A 85 -12.06 13.89 16.42
N ASN A 86 -10.86 13.32 16.26
CA ASN A 86 -9.85 13.24 17.32
C ASN A 86 -9.45 14.63 17.84
N ALA A 87 -9.28 15.61 16.94
CA ALA A 87 -8.94 16.99 17.32
C ALA A 87 -10.03 17.67 18.18
N ARG A 88 -11.27 17.16 18.18
CA ARG A 88 -12.36 17.61 19.04
C ARG A 88 -12.44 16.84 20.37
N GLY A 89 -11.50 15.92 20.62
CA GLY A 89 -11.48 15.06 21.80
C GLY A 89 -12.54 13.94 21.78
N ALA A 90 -13.13 13.66 20.62
CA ALA A 90 -14.11 12.59 20.48
C ALA A 90 -13.42 11.25 20.18
N ASP A 91 -14.04 10.16 20.62
CA ASP A 91 -13.54 8.80 20.37
C ASP A 91 -13.57 8.45 18.87
N THR A 92 -12.46 7.90 18.40
CA THR A 92 -12.28 7.47 17.00
C THR A 92 -12.15 5.96 16.87
N GLY A 93 -12.17 5.20 17.96
CA GLY A 93 -11.82 3.77 17.95
C GLY A 93 -12.67 2.93 16.99
N ALA A 94 -13.99 3.03 17.09
CA ALA A 94 -14.91 2.28 16.22
C ALA A 94 -14.78 2.63 14.72
N PRO A 95 -14.84 3.91 14.30
CA PRO A 95 -14.67 4.25 12.88
C PRO A 95 -13.25 3.99 12.37
N ALA A 96 -12.21 4.15 13.19
CA ALA A 96 -10.84 3.82 12.81
C ALA A 96 -10.66 2.31 12.59
N LEU A 97 -11.25 1.47 13.45
CA LEU A 97 -11.22 0.02 13.30
C LEU A 97 -11.93 -0.44 12.00
N ALA A 98 -13.03 0.21 11.63
CA ALA A 98 -13.73 -0.07 10.37
C ALA A 98 -12.83 0.23 9.16
N LEU A 99 -12.25 1.43 9.09
CA LEU A 99 -11.35 1.82 8.02
C LEU A 99 -10.09 0.92 7.96
N TRP A 100 -9.54 0.54 9.11
CA TRP A 100 -8.39 -0.37 9.18
C TRP A 100 -8.72 -1.75 8.58
N ARG A 101 -9.91 -2.29 8.84
CA ARG A 101 -10.36 -3.57 8.27
C ARG A 101 -10.58 -3.49 6.77
N GLU A 102 -11.19 -2.40 6.29
CA GLU A 102 -11.37 -2.15 4.86
C GLU A 102 -10.02 -2.08 4.13
N PHE A 103 -9.07 -1.34 4.70
CA PHE A 103 -7.71 -1.29 4.19
C PHE A 103 -7.06 -2.68 4.12
N HIS A 104 -7.17 -3.47 5.19
CA HIS A 104 -6.60 -4.82 5.23
C HIS A 104 -7.19 -5.74 4.15
N ALA A 105 -8.51 -5.67 3.94
CA ALA A 105 -9.21 -6.45 2.93
C ALA A 105 -8.78 -6.03 1.50
N ALA A 106 -8.75 -4.73 1.22
CA ALA A 106 -8.31 -4.20 -0.07
C ALA A 106 -6.84 -4.53 -0.36
N ARG A 107 -5.97 -4.40 0.64
CA ARG A 107 -4.55 -4.76 0.54
C ARG A 107 -4.37 -6.24 0.23
N ALA A 108 -5.11 -7.12 0.90
CA ALA A 108 -5.05 -8.55 0.63
C ALA A 108 -5.47 -8.89 -0.82
N ALA A 109 -6.51 -8.23 -1.33
CA ALA A 109 -6.93 -8.37 -2.73
C ALA A 109 -5.86 -7.89 -3.72
N LEU A 110 -5.18 -6.79 -3.41
CA LEU A 110 -4.05 -6.30 -4.21
C LEU A 110 -2.87 -7.29 -4.21
N LEU A 111 -2.50 -7.82 -3.05
CA LEU A 111 -1.42 -8.81 -2.94
C LEU A 111 -1.70 -10.07 -3.77
N ALA A 112 -2.97 -10.50 -3.87
CA ALA A 112 -3.37 -11.64 -4.69
C ALA A 112 -3.17 -11.41 -6.21
N LEU A 113 -2.94 -10.17 -6.65
CA LEU A 113 -2.55 -9.87 -8.05
C LEU A 113 -1.07 -10.14 -8.32
N ALA A 114 -0.23 -10.21 -7.28
CA ALA A 114 1.16 -10.55 -7.47
C ALA A 114 1.28 -12.00 -8.00
N PRO A 115 2.28 -12.30 -8.85
CA PRO A 115 2.51 -13.67 -9.28
C PRO A 115 2.72 -14.57 -8.07
N SER A 116 1.90 -15.63 -7.94
CA SER A 116 2.13 -16.68 -6.96
C SER A 116 3.53 -17.26 -7.19
N ARG A 117 4.32 -17.43 -6.12
CA ARG A 117 5.43 -18.39 -6.18
C ARG A 117 4.78 -19.77 -6.26
N GLU A 118 4.60 -20.30 -7.47
CA GLU A 118 4.31 -21.71 -7.67
C GLU A 118 5.49 -22.49 -7.07
N THR A 119 5.29 -23.11 -5.91
CA THR A 119 6.18 -24.12 -5.34
C THR A 119 5.90 -25.47 -5.95
#